data_AF-A0A2G8IRE7-F1
#
_entry.id   AF-A0A2G8IRE7-F1
#
_cell.length_a   1.000
_cell.length_b   1.000
_cell.length_c   1.000
_cell.angle_alpha   90.00
_cell.angle_beta   90.00
_cell.angle_gamma   90.00
#
_symmetry.space_group_name_H-M   'P 1'
#
loop_
_entity.id
_entity.type
_entity.pdbx_description
1 polymer ?
#
loop_
_entity_poly.entity_id
_entity_poly.type
_entity_poly.pdbx_seq_one_letter_code
_entity_poly.pdbx_strand_id
1 'polypeptide(L)'
;MAKQTIGLCELCGRQDVLLTEHHLTPREEGGAFLPTAFLCIPCHKQVHALFTNQELAARLNTLDALRQDENLVPYIKWIRKQPASKLVKTKKSRQRRKK
;
A
#
# COMPACT_ATOMS: atom_id res chain seq x y z
N MET A 1 1.62 -1.66 -22.44
CA MET A 1 1.65 -0.45 -21.59
C MET A 1 0.55 -0.61 -20.54
N ALA A 2 0.88 -0.66 -19.25
CA ALA A 2 -0.14 -0.82 -18.21
C ALA A 2 -1.05 0.41 -18.18
N LYS A 3 -2.37 0.19 -18.33
CA LYS A 3 -3.40 1.24 -18.37
C LYS A 3 -3.32 2.06 -17.08
N GLN A 4 -2.91 3.32 -17.17
CA GLN A 4 -2.89 4.21 -16.01
C GLN A 4 -4.34 4.48 -15.61
N THR A 5 -4.72 4.04 -14.42
CA THR A 5 -6.07 4.23 -13.88
C THR A 5 -6.02 5.33 -12.84
N ILE A 6 -6.76 6.42 -13.05
CA ILE A 6 -6.92 7.49 -12.06
C ILE A 6 -8.20 7.20 -11.27
N GLY A 7 -8.15 7.35 -9.94
CA GLY A 7 -9.33 7.12 -9.12
C GLY A 7 -9.12 7.36 -7.62
N LEU A 8 -9.93 6.67 -6.81
CA LEU A 8 -9.87 6.72 -5.35
C LEU A 8 -8.92 5.64 -4.82
N CYS A 9 -7.91 6.04 -4.03
CA CYS A 9 -7.03 5.09 -3.34
C CYS A 9 -7.77 4.43 -2.17
N GLU A 10 -7.89 3.11 -2.20
CA GLU A 10 -8.63 2.37 -1.18
C GLU A 10 -7.95 2.36 0.20
N LEU A 11 -6.63 2.59 0.28
CA LEU A 11 -5.95 2.65 1.58
C LEU A 11 -6.05 4.03 2.25
N CYS A 12 -5.70 5.09 1.53
CA CYS A 12 -5.64 6.44 2.10
C CYS A 12 -6.88 7.30 1.84
N GLY A 13 -7.73 6.94 0.89
CA GLY A 13 -8.94 7.70 0.54
C GLY A 13 -8.69 8.98 -0.28
N ARG A 14 -7.48 9.18 -0.84
CA ARG A 14 -7.24 10.28 -1.78
C ARG A 14 -7.88 10.00 -3.14
N GLN A 15 -8.47 11.03 -3.73
CA GLN A 15 -9.07 11.02 -5.07
C GLN A 15 -8.10 11.57 -6.12
N ASP A 16 -8.42 11.36 -7.40
CA ASP A 16 -7.65 11.84 -8.55
C ASP A 16 -6.17 11.41 -8.52
N VAL A 17 -5.92 10.19 -8.03
CA VAL A 17 -4.56 9.63 -7.93
C VAL A 17 -4.38 8.50 -8.91
N LEU A 18 -3.16 8.36 -9.44
CA LEU A 18 -2.76 7.17 -10.19
C LEU A 18 -2.79 5.95 -9.28
N LEU A 19 -3.60 4.97 -9.66
CA LEU A 19 -3.82 3.72 -8.97
C LEU A 19 -2.96 2.61 -9.56
N THR A 20 -2.58 1.70 -8.68
CA THR A 20 -1.87 0.46 -8.97
C THR A 20 -2.59 -0.65 -8.25
N GLU A 21 -2.71 -1.80 -8.91
CA GLU A 21 -3.22 -3.01 -8.28
C GLU A 21 -2.21 -3.51 -7.24
N HIS A 22 -2.70 -3.75 -6.03
CA HIS A 22 -1.96 -4.34 -4.93
C HIS A 22 -2.64 -5.63 -4.50
N HIS A 23 -1.88 -6.72 -4.43
CA HIS A 23 -2.40 -7.98 -3.92
C HIS A 23 -2.30 -7.94 -2.40
N LEU A 24 -3.44 -8.02 -1.71
CA LEU A 24 -3.47 -7.94 -0.25
C LEU A 24 -2.73 -9.13 0.38
N THR A 25 -2.89 -10.31 -0.20
CA THR A 25 -1.95 -11.42 -0.02
C THR A 25 -0.98 -11.44 -1.19
N PRO A 26 0.34 -11.32 -0.98
CA PRO A 26 1.31 -11.35 -2.06
C PRO A 26 1.21 -12.62 -2.91
N ARG A 27 1.46 -12.49 -4.23
CA ARG A 27 1.41 -13.64 -5.16
C ARG A 27 2.36 -14.76 -4.77
N GLU A 28 3.54 -14.41 -4.27
CA GLU A 28 4.56 -15.36 -3.80
C GLU A 28 4.08 -16.17 -2.59
N GLU A 29 3.13 -15.65 -1.82
CA GLU A 29 2.50 -16.32 -0.67
C GLU A 29 1.16 -16.97 -1.06
N GLY A 30 0.97 -17.31 -2.34
CA GLY A 30 -0.25 -17.96 -2.85
C GLY A 30 -1.42 -17.02 -3.17
N GLY A 31 -1.23 -15.70 -3.10
CA GLY A 31 -2.31 -14.72 -3.28
C GLY A 31 -2.72 -14.40 -4.72
N ALA A 32 -2.34 -15.22 -5.70
CA ALA A 32 -2.56 -14.92 -7.13
C ALA A 32 -4.04 -14.73 -7.51
N PHE A 33 -4.95 -15.42 -6.83
CA PHE A 33 -6.40 -15.35 -7.05
C PHE A 33 -7.15 -14.78 -5.84
N LEU A 34 -6.41 -14.21 -4.88
CA LEU A 34 -6.97 -13.60 -3.68
C LEU A 34 -7.29 -12.11 -3.91
N PRO A 35 -8.07 -11.49 -3.00
CA PRO A 35 -8.49 -10.10 -3.17
C PRO A 35 -7.34 -9.13 -3.43
N THR A 36 -7.55 -8.26 -4.41
CA THR A 36 -6.67 -7.13 -4.72
C THR A 36 -7.32 -5.83 -4.26
N ALA A 37 -6.51 -4.77 -4.15
CA ALA A 37 -6.95 -3.43 -3.86
C ALA A 37 -6.24 -2.42 -4.77
N PHE A 38 -6.93 -1.34 -5.14
CA PHE A 38 -6.39 -0.23 -5.90
C PHE A 38 -5.79 0.82 -4.96
N LEU A 39 -4.46 0.89 -4.96
CA LEU A 39 -3.70 1.81 -4.14
C LEU A 39 -2.99 2.84 -4.98
N CYS A 40 -2.92 4.08 -4.51
CA CYS A 40 -2.05 5.06 -5.13
C CYS A 40 -0.57 4.65 -4.99
N ILE A 41 0.24 5.03 -5.98
CA ILE A 41 1.68 4.73 -6.03
C ILE A 41 2.42 4.92 -4.69
N PRO A 42 2.28 6.05 -3.96
CA PRO A 42 3.00 6.23 -2.71
C PRO A 42 2.51 5.28 -1.59
N CYS A 43 1.21 4.98 -1.50
CA CYS A 43 0.69 4.01 -0.54
C CYS A 43 1.19 2.60 -0.85
N HIS A 44 1.14 2.18 -2.11
CA HIS A 44 1.65 0.89 -2.53
C HIS A 44 3.14 0.74 -2.18
N LYS A 45 3.96 1.75 -2.50
CA LYS A 45 5.38 1.77 -2.13
C LYS A 45 5.58 1.77 -0.61
N GLN A 46 4.73 2.45 0.15
CA GLN A 46 4.84 2.51 1.61
C GLN A 46 4.56 1.16 2.27
N VAL A 47 3.50 0.46 1.85
CA VAL A 47 3.16 -0.89 2.37
C VAL A 47 4.36 -1.82 2.22
N HIS A 48 4.89 -1.92 1.00
CA HIS A 48 6.08 -2.71 0.76
C HIS A 48 7.33 -2.11 1.39
N ALA A 49 7.41 -0.83 1.75
CA ALA A 49 8.59 -0.32 2.45
C ALA A 49 8.61 -0.68 3.94
N LEU A 50 7.44 -0.91 4.53
CA LEU A 50 7.28 -1.24 5.94
C LEU A 50 7.34 -2.75 6.19
N PHE A 51 6.70 -3.55 5.34
CA PHE A 51 6.47 -4.98 5.60
C PHE A 51 7.11 -5.89 4.55
N THR A 52 7.42 -7.13 4.96
CA THR A 52 7.76 -8.23 4.06
C THR A 52 6.49 -8.88 3.50
N ASN A 53 6.64 -9.71 2.46
CA ASN A 53 5.49 -10.43 1.89
C ASN A 53 4.88 -11.41 2.89
N GLN A 54 5.71 -12.10 3.68
CA GLN A 54 5.25 -12.97 4.76
C GLN A 54 4.43 -12.23 5.82
N GLU A 55 4.85 -11.02 6.22
CA GLU A 55 4.10 -10.22 7.19
C GLU A 55 2.74 -9.76 6.63
N LEU A 56 2.70 -9.41 5.34
CA LEU A 56 1.47 -9.08 4.65
C LEU A 56 0.51 -10.27 4.63
N ALA A 57 0.98 -11.44 4.22
CA ALA A 57 0.17 -12.65 4.17
C ALA A 57 -0.34 -13.08 5.56
N ALA A 58 0.49 -12.96 6.60
CA ALA A 58 0.17 -13.47 7.93
C ALA A 58 -0.82 -12.59 8.72
N ARG A 59 -0.72 -11.25 8.63
CA ARG A 59 -1.49 -10.35 9.52
C ARG A 59 -2.00 -9.06 8.88
N LEU A 60 -1.68 -8.77 7.62
CA LEU A 60 -2.05 -7.50 6.96
C LEU A 60 -2.66 -7.75 5.56
N ASN A 61 -3.36 -8.87 5.41
CA ASN A 61 -3.96 -9.34 4.16
C ASN A 61 -5.36 -8.76 3.88
N THR A 62 -5.75 -7.70 4.58
CA THR A 62 -7.01 -6.97 4.34
C THR A 62 -6.77 -5.47 4.38
N LEU A 63 -7.62 -4.70 3.69
CA LEU A 63 -7.59 -3.24 3.73
C LEU A 63 -7.83 -2.70 5.15
N ASP A 64 -8.70 -3.35 5.92
CA ASP A 64 -8.98 -2.96 7.29
C ASP A 64 -7.74 -3.13 8.18
N ALA A 65 -7.07 -4.29 8.12
CA ALA A 65 -5.83 -4.53 8.85
C ALA A 65 -4.73 -3.52 8.48
N LEU A 66 -4.58 -3.19 7.19
CA LEU A 66 -3.64 -2.15 6.74
C LEU A 66 -3.99 -0.75 7.25
N ARG A 67 -5.28 -0.40 7.35
CA ARG A 67 -5.74 0.90 7.85
C ARG A 67 -5.58 1.02 9.37
N GLN A 68 -5.60 -0.09 10.09
CA GLN A 68 -5.49 -0.14 11.55
C GLN A 68 -4.04 -0.32 12.05
N ASP A 69 -3.10 -0.75 11.20
CA ASP A 69 -1.70 -0.95 11.62
C ASP A 69 -1.04 0.34 12.13
N GLU A 70 -0.46 0.26 13.33
CA GLU A 70 0.11 1.40 14.05
C GLU A 70 1.27 2.08 13.30
N ASN A 71 2.03 1.34 12.49
CA ASN A 71 3.13 1.90 11.69
C ASN A 71 2.60 2.64 10.46
N LEU A 72 1.38 2.32 10.02
CA LEU A 72 0.81 2.80 8.76
C LEU A 72 -0.22 3.92 9.00
N VAL A 73 -0.91 3.94 10.14
CA VAL A 73 -1.85 5.00 10.55
C VAL A 73 -1.25 6.41 10.48
N PRO A 74 -0.06 6.70 11.05
CA PRO A 74 0.54 8.04 10.97
C PRO A 74 0.83 8.45 9.53
N TYR A 75 1.28 7.50 8.70
CA TYR A 75 1.53 7.73 7.30
C TYR A 75 0.24 8.05 6.54
N ILE A 76 -0.85 7.30 6.75
CA ILE A 76 -2.15 7.55 6.12
C ILE A 76 -2.66 8.95 6.49
N LYS A 77 -2.59 9.32 7.76
CA LYS A 77 -3.02 10.65 8.23
C LYS A 77 -2.24 11.78 7.54
N TRP A 78 -0.94 11.58 7.32
CA TRP A 78 -0.09 12.57 6.66
C TRP A 78 -0.30 12.62 5.14
N ILE A 79 -0.34 11.46 4.47
CA ILE A 79 -0.42 11.39 3.00
C ILE A 79 -1.74 11.97 2.49
N ARG A 80 -2.84 11.82 3.24
CA ARG A 80 -4.15 12.40 2.93
C ARG A 80 -4.15 13.92 2.76
N LYS A 81 -3.20 14.60 3.41
CA LYS A 81 -3.05 16.07 3.34
C LYS A 81 -2.20 16.51 2.16
N GLN A 82 -1.62 15.58 1.39
CA GLN A 82 -0.73 15.89 0.28
C GLN A 82 -1.51 15.99 -1.04
N PRO A 83 -1.07 16.85 -1.99
CA PRO A 83 -1.65 16.92 -3.33
C PRO A 83 -1.69 15.54 -4.01
N ALA A 84 -2.72 15.29 -4.83
CA ALA A 84 -2.90 14.02 -5.53
C ALA A 84 -1.72 13.68 -6.47
N SER A 85 -1.15 14.71 -7.11
CA SER A 85 0.05 14.62 -7.95
C SER A 85 1.35 14.35 -7.20
N LYS A 86 1.38 14.46 -5.86
CA LYS A 86 2.62 14.34 -5.08
C LYS A 86 3.09 12.89 -5.01
N LEU A 87 4.22 12.60 -5.67
CA LEU A 87 4.97 11.37 -5.52
C LEU A 87 5.96 11.48 -4.35
N VAL A 88 5.78 10.66 -3.32
CA VAL A 88 6.63 10.67 -2.12
C VAL A 88 7.80 9.72 -2.31
N LYS A 89 9.00 10.16 -1.93
CA LYS A 89 10.18 9.28 -1.84
C LYS A 89 10.02 8.36 -0.63
N THR A 90 9.88 7.06 -0.89
CA THR A 90 9.75 6.04 0.16
C THR A 90 11.10 5.34 0.38
N LYS A 91 11.51 5.21 1.65
CA LYS A 91 12.69 4.42 2.05
C LYS A 91 12.24 3.18 2.83
N LYS A 92 12.86 2.02 2.56
CA LYS A 92 12.62 0.80 3.34
C LYS A 92 12.90 1.04 4.84
N SER A 93 12.00 0.59 5.71
CA SER A 93 12.15 0.69 7.16
C SER A 93 13.39 -0.07 7.64
N ARG A 94 13.97 0.33 8.77
CA ARG A 94 15.13 -0.38 9.34
C ARG A 94 14.79 -1.84 9.68
N GLN A 95 13.58 -2.09 10.17
CA GLN A 95 13.08 -3.44 10.48
C GLN A 95 13.02 -4.30 9.20
N ARG A 96 12.49 -3.74 8.10
CA ARG A 96 12.43 -4.45 6.81
C ARG A 96 13.80 -4.74 6.19
N ARG A 97 14.84 -3.96 6.49
CA ARG A 97 16.20 -4.23 5.97
C ARG A 97 16.94 -5.32 6.73
N LYS A 98 16.51 -5.62 7.95
CA LYS A 98 17.13 -6.63 8.82
C LYS A 98 16.51 -8.02 8.65
N LYS A 99 15.27 -8.08 8.13
CA LYS A 99 14.60 -9.29 7.67
C LYS A 99 14.87 -9.48 6.18
#